data_AF-A0A2A2N4H4-F1
#
_entry.id   AF-A0A2A2N4H4-F1
#
_cell.length_a   1.000
_cell.length_b   1.000
_cell.length_c   1.000
_cell.angle_alpha   90.00
_cell.angle_beta   90.00
_cell.angle_gamma   90.00
#
_symmetry.space_group_name_H-M   'P 1'
#
loop_
_entity.id
_entity.type
_entity.pdbx_description
1 polymer ?
#
loop_
_entity_poly.entity_id
_entity_poly.type
_entity_poly.pdbx_seq_one_letter_code
_entity_poly.pdbx_strand_id
1 'polypeptide(L)'
;MANDIVPQDENGGLPVEFDASTITGEEKAAILLLSLNESDAAGIIRHLEPKQVQRVGSAMAKAKDLSQDKVSAVHRAFLEDIQKYTNIGMGSEDFMRNALVAALGEDKANNLVDQILLGTGSKGLDSLKWMDPRQVASIIVNEHPQIQTIVLSYLEADQSAEILSQFPERVRLDLMMRIANLEEVQPSALAELNEIMEKQFAGQAGAQAAKIGGLKAAAEIMNYLDNNVEGILMEQIRDQDEDMATQIQDLMFVFENLVEVDDQGIQKLLRDVPQDVLQRALKGADDSLREKVFKNMSKRAAEMMRDDIEAMPPVRVADVEAAQKEILAIARRMADAGEIMLSGGADEFL
;
A
#
# COMPACT_ATOMS: atom_id res chain seq x y z
N MET A 1 -5.10 32.39 51.26
CA MET A 1 -5.14 31.70 49.95
C MET A 1 -5.19 30.22 50.27
N ALA A 2 -6.41 29.69 50.33
CA ALA A 2 -6.69 28.34 50.83
C ALA A 2 -6.76 27.37 49.65
N ASN A 3 -6.03 26.27 49.77
CA ASN A 3 -6.31 25.05 49.03
C ASN A 3 -7.70 24.57 49.45
N ASP A 4 -8.63 24.46 48.52
CA ASP A 4 -9.77 23.58 48.68
C ASP A 4 -9.81 22.57 47.52
N ILE A 5 -9.80 21.33 47.97
CA ILE A 5 -9.75 20.08 47.24
C ILE A 5 -11.15 19.86 46.66
N VAL A 6 -11.25 19.66 45.35
CA VAL A 6 -12.51 19.24 44.70
C VAL A 6 -12.87 17.86 45.26
N PRO A 7 -14.09 17.65 45.80
CA PRO A 7 -14.50 16.34 46.28
C PRO A 7 -14.67 15.38 45.09
N GLN A 8 -14.03 14.22 45.19
CA GLN A 8 -14.33 13.07 44.35
C GLN A 8 -15.69 12.51 44.78
N ASP A 9 -16.67 12.53 43.88
CA ASP A 9 -17.89 11.75 44.04
C ASP A 9 -17.54 10.26 43.84
N GLU A 10 -17.34 9.56 44.95
CA GLU A 10 -17.39 8.11 45.04
C GLU A 10 -18.84 7.65 44.87
N ASN A 11 -19.27 7.40 43.63
CA ASN A 11 -20.30 6.41 43.30
C ASN A 11 -20.35 6.15 41.79
N GLY A 12 -19.71 5.06 41.37
CA GLY A 12 -19.80 4.50 40.01
C GLY A 12 -21.16 3.84 39.76
N GLY A 13 -22.20 4.65 39.57
CA GLY A 13 -23.48 4.20 39.02
C GLY A 13 -23.54 4.42 37.51
N LEU A 14 -23.65 3.34 36.73
CA LEU A 14 -24.02 3.39 35.31
C LEU A 14 -25.31 4.23 35.13
N PRO A 15 -25.50 4.92 33.98
CA PRO A 15 -26.76 5.57 33.68
C PRO A 15 -27.88 4.53 33.81
N VAL A 16 -28.99 4.88 34.47
CA VAL A 16 -30.10 3.97 34.73
C VAL A 16 -30.66 3.47 33.38
N GLU A 17 -30.30 2.26 32.97
CA GLU A 17 -30.82 1.65 31.75
C GLU A 17 -32.31 1.38 31.92
N PHE A 18 -33.14 1.99 31.06
CA PHE A 18 -34.57 1.73 31.04
C PHE A 18 -34.81 0.28 30.57
N ASP A 19 -35.46 -0.55 31.40
CA ASP A 19 -35.73 -1.93 31.05
C ASP A 19 -36.89 -2.04 30.04
N ALA A 20 -36.56 -2.41 28.79
CA ALA A 20 -37.50 -2.62 27.70
C ALA A 20 -38.49 -3.77 27.97
N SER A 21 -38.29 -4.63 28.98
CA SER A 21 -39.23 -5.69 29.35
C SER A 21 -40.57 -5.13 29.89
N THR A 22 -40.56 -3.88 30.36
CA THR A 22 -41.73 -3.20 30.93
C THR A 22 -42.69 -2.60 29.89
N ILE A 23 -42.29 -2.58 28.61
CA ILE A 23 -43.06 -2.01 27.49
C ILE A 23 -43.77 -3.15 26.73
N THR A 24 -45.04 -2.93 26.40
CA THR A 24 -45.82 -3.90 25.59
C THR A 24 -45.33 -3.96 24.15
N GLY A 25 -45.55 -5.09 23.44
CA GLY A 25 -45.12 -5.24 22.05
C GLY A 25 -45.72 -4.19 21.09
N GLU A 26 -46.95 -3.74 21.36
CA GLU A 26 -47.62 -2.67 20.58
C GLU A 26 -46.94 -1.32 20.76
N GLU A 27 -46.54 -1.00 22.00
CA GLU A 27 -45.83 0.22 22.33
C GLU A 27 -44.40 0.20 21.77
N LYS A 28 -43.71 -0.95 21.82
CA LYS A 28 -42.39 -1.12 21.18
C LYS A 28 -42.46 -0.87 19.67
N ALA A 29 -43.46 -1.46 19.00
CA ALA A 29 -43.68 -1.25 17.57
C ALA A 29 -44.01 0.21 17.23
N ALA A 30 -44.83 0.87 18.06
CA ALA A 30 -45.15 2.28 17.90
C ALA A 30 -43.91 3.18 18.06
N ILE A 31 -43.07 2.93 19.07
CA ILE A 31 -41.83 3.68 19.30
C ILE A 31 -40.86 3.49 18.14
N LEU A 32 -40.72 2.25 17.63
CA LEU A 32 -39.87 1.98 16.48
C LEU A 32 -40.36 2.70 15.22
N LEU A 33 -41.65 2.65 14.91
CA LEU A 33 -42.21 3.34 13.74
C LEU A 33 -42.10 4.86 13.83
N LEU A 34 -42.25 5.45 15.03
CA LEU A 34 -42.06 6.89 15.26
C LEU A 34 -40.60 7.32 15.14
N SER A 35 -39.64 6.39 15.23
CA SER A 35 -38.21 6.67 15.05
C SER A 35 -37.74 6.61 13.60
N LEU A 36 -38.60 6.15 12.68
CA LEU A 36 -38.32 6.06 11.25
C LEU A 36 -38.85 7.29 10.51
N ASN A 37 -38.37 7.48 9.28
CA ASN A 37 -38.98 8.47 8.38
C ASN A 37 -40.35 7.96 7.87
N GLU A 38 -41.17 8.89 7.36
CA GLU A 38 -42.55 8.59 6.93
C GLU A 38 -42.63 7.51 5.83
N SER A 39 -41.64 7.47 4.92
CA SER A 39 -41.60 6.52 3.81
C SER A 39 -41.35 5.09 4.30
N ASP A 40 -40.37 4.92 5.20
CA ASP A 40 -39.97 3.63 5.73
C ASP A 40 -41.04 3.06 6.67
N ALA A 41 -41.62 3.92 7.52
CA ALA A 41 -42.74 3.55 8.36
C ALA A 41 -43.97 3.13 7.52
N ALA A 42 -44.26 3.84 6.42
CA ALA A 42 -45.34 3.47 5.51
C ALA A 42 -45.07 2.13 4.81
N GLY A 43 -43.81 1.83 4.47
CA GLY A 43 -43.39 0.53 3.94
C GLY A 43 -43.76 -0.61 4.89
N ILE A 44 -43.46 -0.47 6.17
CA ILE A 44 -43.77 -1.48 7.20
C ILE A 44 -45.28 -1.60 7.42
N ILE A 45 -46.00 -0.47 7.55
CA ILE A 45 -47.45 -0.45 7.81
C ILE A 45 -48.24 -1.17 6.71
N ARG A 46 -47.77 -1.13 5.45
CA ARG A 46 -48.42 -1.84 4.33
C ARG A 46 -48.42 -3.36 4.49
N HIS A 47 -47.51 -3.92 5.28
CA HIS A 47 -47.42 -5.35 5.54
C HIS A 47 -48.22 -5.80 6.77
N LEU A 48 -48.88 -4.87 7.48
CA LEU A 48 -49.69 -5.16 8.66
C LEU A 48 -51.17 -5.38 8.31
N GLU A 49 -51.84 -6.26 9.04
CA GLU A 49 -53.28 -6.43 8.93
C GLU A 49 -54.04 -5.22 9.48
N PRO A 50 -55.28 -4.93 9.01
CA PRO A 50 -56.05 -3.77 9.46
C PRO A 50 -56.21 -3.65 10.99
N LYS A 51 -56.38 -4.79 11.70
CA LYS A 51 -56.45 -4.81 13.17
C LYS A 51 -55.12 -4.47 13.84
N GLN A 52 -53.99 -4.83 13.23
CA GLN A 52 -52.66 -4.52 13.74
C GLN A 52 -52.32 -3.04 13.53
N VAL A 53 -52.65 -2.50 12.35
CA VAL A 53 -52.52 -1.06 12.06
C VAL A 53 -53.30 -0.22 13.08
N GLN A 54 -54.53 -0.63 13.41
CA GLN A 54 -55.34 0.09 14.41
C GLN A 54 -54.71 0.06 15.82
N ARG A 55 -54.17 -1.09 16.25
CA ARG A 55 -53.51 -1.24 17.55
C ARG A 55 -52.24 -0.38 17.64
N VAL A 56 -51.38 -0.50 16.63
CA VAL A 56 -50.12 0.24 16.56
C VAL A 56 -50.36 1.74 16.41
N GLY A 57 -51.29 2.17 15.55
CA GLY A 57 -51.66 3.58 15.39
C GLY A 57 -52.26 4.19 16.67
N SER A 58 -53.04 3.41 17.42
CA SER A 58 -53.55 3.85 18.73
C SER A 58 -52.43 4.00 19.78
N ALA A 59 -51.42 3.12 19.74
CA ALA A 59 -50.24 3.22 20.59
C ALA A 59 -49.36 4.42 20.21
N MET A 60 -49.17 4.68 18.91
CA MET A 60 -48.44 5.86 18.41
C MET A 60 -49.10 7.17 18.85
N ALA A 61 -50.44 7.25 18.81
CA ALA A 61 -51.16 8.45 19.26
C ALA A 61 -51.09 8.69 20.78
N LYS A 62 -50.88 7.62 21.57
CA LYS A 62 -50.72 7.69 23.04
C LYS A 62 -49.27 7.95 23.46
N ALA A 63 -48.30 7.70 22.60
CA ALA A 63 -46.88 7.92 22.85
C ALA A 63 -46.55 9.43 22.80
N LYS A 64 -46.90 10.16 23.86
CA LYS A 64 -46.68 11.62 23.97
C LYS A 64 -45.40 12.01 24.69
N ASP A 65 -44.70 11.07 25.32
CA ASP A 65 -43.51 11.36 26.12
C ASP A 65 -42.47 10.25 25.96
N LEU A 66 -41.67 10.38 24.89
CA LEU A 66 -40.60 9.44 24.54
C LEU A 66 -39.29 9.98 25.11
N SER A 67 -38.88 9.48 26.27
CA SER A 67 -37.53 9.74 26.76
C SER A 67 -36.50 9.03 25.88
N GLN A 68 -35.34 9.64 25.72
CA GLN A 68 -34.23 9.09 24.93
C GLN A 68 -33.83 7.68 25.41
N ASP A 69 -33.91 7.43 26.72
CA ASP A 69 -33.62 6.13 27.32
C ASP A 69 -34.62 5.06 26.88
N LYS A 70 -35.91 5.40 26.76
CA LYS A 70 -36.94 4.47 26.28
C LYS A 70 -36.75 4.10 24.82
N VAL A 71 -36.45 5.09 23.97
CA VAL A 71 -36.21 4.85 22.54
C VAL A 71 -34.98 3.95 22.34
N SER A 72 -33.88 4.27 23.04
CA SER A 72 -32.64 3.51 22.96
C SER A 72 -32.81 2.05 23.43
N ALA A 73 -33.58 1.84 24.51
CA ALA A 73 -33.88 0.50 25.00
C ALA A 73 -34.71 -0.33 24.01
N VAL A 74 -35.69 0.30 23.34
CA VAL A 74 -36.51 -0.37 22.31
C VAL A 74 -35.70 -0.72 21.07
N HIS A 75 -34.81 0.17 20.61
CA HIS A 75 -33.91 -0.11 19.48
C HIS A 75 -32.97 -1.28 19.77
N ARG A 76 -32.38 -1.32 20.97
CA ARG A 76 -31.50 -2.42 21.37
C ARG A 76 -32.24 -3.76 21.38
N ALA A 77 -33.42 -3.80 22.01
CA ALA A 77 -34.25 -5.00 22.04
C ALA A 77 -34.65 -5.48 20.63
N PHE A 78 -34.97 -4.55 19.72
CA PHE A 78 -35.29 -4.89 18.34
C PHE A 78 -34.10 -5.49 17.58
N LEU A 79 -32.89 -4.95 17.76
CA LEU A 79 -31.67 -5.50 17.16
C LEU A 79 -31.34 -6.90 17.70
N GLU A 80 -31.47 -7.11 19.02
CA GLU A 80 -31.29 -8.43 19.63
C GLU A 80 -32.33 -9.45 19.15
N ASP A 81 -33.58 -9.03 18.92
CA ASP A 81 -34.60 -9.91 18.39
C ASP A 81 -34.41 -10.22 16.90
N ILE A 82 -34.00 -9.25 16.08
CA ILE A 82 -33.64 -9.51 14.67
C ILE A 82 -32.54 -10.55 14.60
N GLN A 83 -31.49 -10.44 15.42
CA GLN A 83 -30.38 -11.40 15.43
C GLN A 83 -30.82 -12.86 15.68
N LYS A 84 -31.97 -13.09 16.34
CA LYS A 84 -32.52 -14.43 16.57
C LYS A 84 -33.25 -15.01 15.35
N TYR A 85 -33.80 -14.15 14.49
CA TYR A 85 -34.56 -14.55 13.29
C TYR A 85 -33.73 -14.47 12.01
N THR A 86 -32.76 -13.55 11.97
CA THR A 86 -31.75 -13.52 10.93
C THR A 86 -30.62 -14.45 11.36
N ASN A 87 -30.63 -15.68 10.86
CA ASN A 87 -29.38 -16.40 10.66
C ASN A 87 -28.55 -15.54 9.69
N ILE A 88 -27.74 -14.63 10.25
CA ILE A 88 -26.74 -13.84 9.55
C ILE A 88 -25.79 -14.86 8.92
N GLY A 89 -26.10 -15.30 7.71
CA GLY A 89 -25.47 -16.44 7.06
C GLY A 89 -26.19 -16.93 5.79
N MET A 90 -27.51 -16.71 5.65
CA MET A 90 -28.22 -17.04 4.40
C MET A 90 -29.10 -15.85 3.97
N GLY A 91 -28.64 -15.06 3.00
CA GLY A 91 -29.38 -13.93 2.40
C GLY A 91 -28.70 -12.56 2.50
N SER A 92 -27.57 -12.45 3.21
CA SER A 92 -26.73 -11.24 3.23
C SER A 92 -26.12 -10.95 1.85
N GLU A 93 -25.90 -11.98 1.04
CA GLU A 93 -25.31 -11.85 -0.31
C GLU A 93 -26.28 -11.19 -1.28
N ASP A 94 -27.54 -11.64 -1.31
CA ASP A 94 -28.57 -11.05 -2.17
C ASP A 94 -28.91 -9.61 -1.74
N PHE A 95 -28.98 -9.37 -0.43
CA PHE A 95 -29.18 -8.02 0.10
C PHE A 95 -28.01 -7.10 -0.24
N MET A 96 -26.77 -7.56 -0.05
CA MET A 96 -25.57 -6.80 -0.37
C MET A 96 -25.45 -6.54 -1.88
N ARG A 97 -25.73 -7.55 -2.72
CA ARG A 97 -25.76 -7.42 -4.18
C ARG A 97 -26.78 -6.36 -4.60
N ASN A 98 -28.01 -6.46 -4.11
CA ASN A 98 -29.07 -5.52 -4.45
C ASN A 98 -28.76 -4.10 -3.95
N ALA A 99 -28.17 -3.96 -2.76
CA ALA A 99 -27.77 -2.66 -2.21
C ALA A 99 -26.62 -2.03 -3.00
N LEU A 100 -25.60 -2.81 -3.39
CA LEU A 100 -24.48 -2.34 -4.19
C LEU A 100 -24.93 -1.98 -5.61
N VAL A 101 -25.81 -2.77 -6.22
CA VAL A 101 -26.41 -2.49 -7.55
C VAL A 101 -27.20 -1.18 -7.52
N ALA A 102 -28.03 -0.99 -6.49
CA ALA A 102 -28.81 0.23 -6.34
C ALA A 102 -27.94 1.48 -6.13
N ALA A 103 -26.79 1.36 -5.45
CA ALA A 103 -25.91 2.48 -5.14
C ALA A 103 -24.92 2.84 -6.25
N LEU A 104 -24.43 1.83 -7.00
CA LEU A 104 -23.27 1.98 -7.90
C LEU A 104 -23.56 1.62 -9.37
N GLY A 105 -24.73 1.05 -9.66
CA GLY A 105 -25.10 0.52 -10.98
C GLY A 105 -24.62 -0.93 -11.18
N GLU A 106 -25.31 -1.65 -12.07
CA GLU A 106 -25.19 -3.10 -12.25
C GLU A 106 -23.77 -3.56 -12.58
N ASP A 107 -23.06 -2.87 -13.48
CA ASP A 107 -21.71 -3.24 -13.92
C ASP A 107 -20.64 -3.10 -12.82
N LYS A 108 -20.71 -2.04 -12.00
CA LYS A 108 -19.74 -1.80 -10.92
C LYS A 108 -20.04 -2.65 -9.70
N ALA A 109 -21.33 -2.84 -9.42
CA ALA A 109 -21.77 -3.66 -8.31
C ALA A 109 -21.49 -5.14 -8.54
N ASN A 110 -21.71 -5.68 -9.75
CA ASN A 110 -21.38 -7.07 -10.03
C ASN A 110 -19.88 -7.35 -9.86
N ASN A 111 -19.01 -6.46 -10.36
CA ASN A 111 -17.55 -6.59 -10.13
C ASN A 111 -17.17 -6.55 -8.64
N LEU A 112 -17.77 -5.65 -7.85
CA LEU A 112 -17.51 -5.56 -6.40
C LEU A 112 -18.09 -6.74 -5.63
N VAL A 113 -19.29 -7.19 -6.00
CA VAL A 113 -19.95 -8.34 -5.40
C VAL A 113 -19.16 -9.61 -5.70
N ASP A 114 -18.69 -9.79 -6.93
CA ASP A 114 -17.81 -10.90 -7.29
C ASP A 114 -16.49 -10.81 -6.52
N GLN A 115 -15.89 -9.62 -6.37
CA GLN A 115 -14.68 -9.42 -5.55
C GLN A 115 -14.88 -9.70 -4.05
N ILE A 116 -16.09 -9.50 -3.52
CA ILE A 116 -16.45 -9.74 -2.12
C ILE A 116 -16.85 -11.20 -1.89
N LEU A 117 -17.59 -11.82 -2.81
CA LEU A 117 -18.04 -13.22 -2.73
C LEU A 117 -16.93 -14.23 -3.04
N LEU A 118 -16.05 -13.93 -4.02
CA LEU A 118 -14.79 -14.68 -4.19
C LEU A 118 -13.74 -14.33 -3.11
N GLY A 119 -14.10 -13.44 -2.18
CA GLY A 119 -13.23 -12.82 -1.20
C GLY A 119 -12.74 -13.67 -0.04
N THR A 120 -13.08 -14.96 0.03
CA THR A 120 -12.59 -15.89 1.06
C THR A 120 -12.09 -17.24 0.52
N GLY A 121 -12.09 -17.46 -0.81
CA GLY A 121 -11.79 -18.79 -1.36
C GLY A 121 -10.99 -18.85 -2.67
N SER A 122 -10.69 -17.74 -3.36
CA SER A 122 -9.90 -17.80 -4.61
C SER A 122 -8.77 -16.77 -4.74
N LYS A 123 -8.68 -15.77 -3.87
CA LYS A 123 -7.68 -14.69 -3.97
C LYS A 123 -6.24 -15.20 -3.98
N GLY A 124 -5.94 -16.25 -3.20
CA GLY A 124 -4.61 -16.86 -3.19
C GLY A 124 -4.27 -17.48 -4.55
N LEU A 125 -5.12 -18.41 -5.00
CA LEU A 125 -4.94 -19.14 -6.26
C LEU A 125 -4.89 -18.24 -7.50
N ASP A 126 -5.77 -17.23 -7.59
CA ASP A 126 -5.77 -16.29 -8.71
C ASP A 126 -4.52 -15.41 -8.72
N SER A 127 -3.90 -15.15 -7.56
CA SER A 127 -2.64 -14.40 -7.49
C SER A 127 -1.48 -15.16 -8.14
N LEU A 128 -1.47 -16.50 -8.09
CA LEU A 128 -0.41 -17.32 -8.69
C LEU A 128 -0.32 -17.17 -10.22
N LYS A 129 -1.44 -16.87 -10.88
CA LYS A 129 -1.47 -16.66 -12.34
C LYS A 129 -0.62 -15.46 -12.78
N TRP A 130 -0.43 -14.49 -11.89
CA TRP A 130 0.30 -13.26 -12.17
C TRP A 130 1.71 -13.25 -11.57
N MET A 131 2.10 -14.31 -10.84
CA MET A 131 3.40 -14.44 -10.21
C MET A 131 4.43 -15.05 -11.15
N ASP A 132 5.69 -14.65 -10.96
CA ASP A 132 6.82 -15.25 -11.67
C ASP A 132 6.91 -16.77 -11.38
N PRO A 133 7.09 -17.62 -12.41
CA PRO A 133 7.16 -19.08 -12.27
C PRO A 133 8.16 -19.56 -11.22
N ARG A 134 9.30 -18.88 -11.04
CA ARG A 134 10.31 -19.27 -10.05
C ARG A 134 9.85 -18.97 -8.63
N GLN A 135 9.10 -17.89 -8.43
CA GLN A 135 8.52 -17.55 -7.14
C GLN A 135 7.45 -18.56 -6.78
N VAL A 136 6.57 -18.92 -7.72
CA VAL A 136 5.57 -19.97 -7.51
C VAL A 136 6.24 -21.28 -7.14
N ALA A 137 7.27 -21.70 -7.88
CA ALA A 137 8.03 -22.91 -7.57
C ALA A 137 8.60 -22.90 -6.14
N SER A 138 9.17 -21.77 -5.71
CA SER A 138 9.74 -21.64 -4.36
C SER A 138 8.71 -21.76 -3.24
N ILE A 139 7.45 -21.36 -3.49
CA ILE A 139 6.35 -21.46 -2.55
C ILE A 139 5.91 -22.93 -2.43
N ILE A 140 5.74 -23.62 -3.56
CA ILE A 140 5.13 -24.96 -3.56
C ILE A 140 6.13 -26.10 -3.40
N VAL A 141 7.45 -25.87 -3.51
CA VAL A 141 8.46 -26.95 -3.53
C VAL A 141 8.48 -27.80 -2.26
N ASN A 142 8.16 -27.20 -1.11
CA ASN A 142 8.12 -27.88 0.20
C ASN A 142 6.72 -28.39 0.56
N GLU A 143 5.72 -28.12 -0.28
CA GLU A 143 4.33 -28.53 -0.04
C GLU A 143 4.09 -30.00 -0.39
N HIS A 144 2.98 -30.54 0.10
CA HIS A 144 2.60 -31.92 -0.19
C HIS A 144 2.40 -32.12 -1.71
N PRO A 145 2.79 -33.28 -2.30
CA PRO A 145 2.67 -33.52 -3.76
C PRO A 145 1.26 -33.31 -4.33
N GLN A 146 0.23 -33.49 -3.50
CA GLN A 146 -1.16 -33.20 -3.88
C GLN A 146 -1.40 -31.71 -4.12
N ILE A 147 -0.85 -30.83 -3.27
CA ILE A 147 -0.98 -29.38 -3.40
C ILE A 147 -0.20 -28.89 -4.63
N GLN A 148 1.02 -29.40 -4.83
CA GLN A 148 1.82 -29.15 -6.04
C GLN A 148 1.06 -29.53 -7.31
N THR A 149 0.40 -30.69 -7.29
CA THR A 149 -0.43 -31.19 -8.41
C THR A 149 -1.61 -30.26 -8.69
N ILE A 150 -2.32 -29.81 -7.64
CA ILE A 150 -3.47 -28.91 -7.78
C ILE A 150 -3.04 -27.55 -8.35
N VAL A 151 -1.95 -26.97 -7.84
CA VAL A 151 -1.42 -25.69 -8.33
C VAL A 151 -1.02 -25.80 -9.81
N LEU A 152 -0.26 -26.82 -10.17
CA LEU A 152 0.17 -27.04 -11.57
C LEU A 152 -0.99 -27.33 -12.52
N SER A 153 -2.08 -27.92 -12.02
CA SER A 153 -3.30 -28.17 -12.80
C SER A 153 -4.20 -26.93 -12.93
N TYR A 154 -3.99 -25.92 -12.09
CA TYR A 154 -4.78 -24.69 -12.05
C TYR A 154 -4.17 -23.56 -12.89
N LEU A 155 -2.85 -23.57 -13.09
CA LEU A 155 -2.11 -22.56 -13.85
C LEU A 155 -2.07 -22.88 -15.36
N GLU A 156 -1.74 -21.87 -16.15
CA GLU A 156 -1.56 -22.00 -17.60
C GLU A 156 -0.41 -22.95 -17.94
N ALA A 157 -0.52 -23.66 -19.07
CA ALA A 157 0.37 -24.78 -19.42
C ALA A 157 1.84 -24.38 -19.56
N ASP A 158 2.11 -23.16 -20.05
CA ASP A 158 3.44 -22.58 -20.19
C ASP A 158 4.07 -22.27 -18.82
N GLN A 159 3.31 -21.62 -17.94
CA GLN A 159 3.73 -21.31 -16.57
C GLN A 159 4.00 -22.59 -15.77
N SER A 160 3.10 -23.57 -15.85
CA SER A 160 3.26 -24.88 -15.20
C SER A 160 4.48 -25.65 -15.70
N ALA A 161 4.80 -25.59 -16.99
CA ALA A 161 5.99 -26.22 -17.55
C ALA A 161 7.28 -25.58 -16.99
N GLU A 162 7.31 -24.25 -16.87
CA GLU A 162 8.44 -23.51 -16.31
C GLU A 162 8.61 -23.79 -14.81
N ILE A 163 7.52 -23.81 -14.04
CA ILE A 163 7.52 -24.21 -12.62
C ILE A 163 8.06 -25.64 -12.48
N LEU A 164 7.53 -26.58 -13.27
CA LEU A 164 7.92 -27.98 -13.22
C LEU A 164 9.42 -28.17 -13.51
N SER A 165 10.01 -27.33 -14.35
CA SER A 165 11.45 -27.37 -14.66
C SER A 165 12.36 -27.11 -13.46
N GLN A 166 11.85 -26.47 -12.41
CA GLN A 166 12.59 -26.19 -11.17
C GLN A 166 12.66 -27.40 -10.23
N PHE A 167 11.86 -28.46 -10.47
CA PHE A 167 11.83 -29.66 -9.63
C PHE A 167 12.85 -30.73 -10.06
N PRO A 168 13.36 -31.54 -9.12
CA PRO A 168 14.18 -32.70 -9.44
C PRO A 168 13.46 -33.70 -10.37
N GLU A 169 14.19 -34.37 -11.25
CA GLU A 169 13.65 -35.29 -12.27
C GLU A 169 12.68 -36.35 -11.71
N ARG A 170 13.01 -36.93 -10.55
CA ARG A 170 12.15 -37.93 -9.89
C ARG A 170 10.80 -37.36 -9.43
N VAL A 171 10.78 -36.10 -8.99
CA VAL A 171 9.58 -35.41 -8.53
C VAL A 171 8.71 -34.99 -9.72
N ARG A 172 9.34 -34.53 -10.81
CA ARG A 172 8.63 -34.17 -12.06
C ARG A 172 7.80 -35.32 -12.60
N LEU A 173 8.36 -36.53 -12.62
CA LEU A 173 7.65 -37.73 -13.09
C LEU A 173 6.45 -38.07 -12.20
N ASP A 174 6.61 -38.02 -10.88
CA ASP A 174 5.52 -38.30 -9.93
C ASP A 174 4.37 -37.28 -10.07
N LEU A 175 4.70 -35.98 -10.13
CA LEU A 175 3.71 -34.92 -10.30
C LEU A 175 2.97 -35.04 -11.64
N MET A 176 3.68 -35.33 -12.74
CA MET A 176 3.05 -35.50 -14.05
C MET A 176 2.06 -36.68 -14.06
N MET A 177 2.43 -37.79 -13.42
CA MET A 177 1.53 -38.95 -13.28
C MET A 177 0.30 -38.62 -12.44
N ARG A 178 0.43 -37.77 -11.41
CA ARG A 178 -0.71 -37.33 -10.58
C ARG A 178 -1.63 -36.37 -11.34
N ILE A 179 -1.07 -35.39 -12.05
CA ILE A 179 -1.83 -34.44 -12.90
C ILE A 179 -2.62 -35.21 -13.96
N ALA A 180 -2.00 -36.21 -14.60
CA ALA A 180 -2.65 -37.02 -15.64
C ALA A 180 -3.81 -37.88 -15.12
N ASN A 181 -3.83 -38.21 -13.82
CA ASN A 181 -4.89 -39.01 -13.17
C ASN A 181 -5.80 -38.17 -12.27
N LEU A 182 -5.73 -36.84 -12.36
CA LEU A 182 -6.52 -35.95 -11.52
C LEU A 182 -7.93 -35.79 -12.13
N GLU A 183 -8.94 -36.41 -11.50
CA GLU A 183 -10.34 -36.34 -11.95
C GLU A 183 -11.14 -35.24 -11.24
N GLU A 184 -11.05 -35.18 -9.91
CA GLU A 184 -11.74 -34.17 -9.09
C GLU A 184 -10.82 -33.66 -7.98
N VAL A 185 -10.86 -32.34 -7.74
CA VAL A 185 -10.14 -31.69 -6.65
C VAL A 185 -11.06 -31.57 -5.45
N GLN A 186 -10.69 -32.16 -4.32
CA GLN A 186 -11.48 -32.07 -3.10
C GLN A 186 -11.50 -30.62 -2.55
N PRO A 187 -12.66 -30.10 -2.11
CA PRO A 187 -12.76 -28.76 -1.53
C PRO A 187 -11.82 -28.51 -0.34
N SER A 188 -11.51 -29.55 0.43
CA SER A 188 -10.56 -29.48 1.55
C SER A 188 -9.14 -29.13 1.11
N ALA A 189 -8.69 -29.66 -0.04
CA ALA A 189 -7.36 -29.37 -0.58
C ALA A 189 -7.26 -27.96 -1.17
N LEU A 190 -8.36 -27.41 -1.69
CA LEU A 190 -8.44 -26.00 -2.11
C LEU A 190 -8.42 -25.06 -0.90
N ALA A 191 -9.10 -25.42 0.19
CA ALA A 191 -9.06 -24.65 1.43
C ALA A 191 -7.64 -24.63 2.04
N GLU A 192 -6.96 -25.78 2.06
CA GLU A 192 -5.57 -25.89 2.54
C GLU A 192 -4.61 -25.06 1.69
N LEU A 193 -4.77 -25.07 0.36
CA LEU A 193 -4.00 -24.23 -0.55
C LEU A 193 -4.24 -22.73 -0.31
N ASN A 194 -5.49 -22.31 -0.07
CA ASN A 194 -5.77 -20.93 0.30
C ASN A 194 -5.13 -20.55 1.63
N GLU A 195 -5.11 -21.43 2.63
CA GLU A 195 -4.48 -21.16 3.92
C GLU A 195 -2.96 -21.03 3.79
N ILE A 196 -2.31 -21.87 2.97
CA ILE A 196 -0.89 -21.76 2.64
C ILE A 196 -0.61 -20.41 1.96
N MET A 197 -1.46 -20.04 1.01
CA MET A 197 -1.35 -18.77 0.31
C MET A 197 -1.56 -17.59 1.25
N GLU A 198 -2.59 -17.59 2.09
CA GLU A 198 -2.78 -16.54 3.09
C GLU A 198 -1.61 -16.43 4.06
N LYS A 199 -1.00 -17.55 4.49
CA LYS A 199 0.20 -17.52 5.35
C LYS A 199 1.43 -16.98 4.63
N GLN A 200 1.67 -17.39 3.38
CA GLN A 200 2.78 -16.90 2.57
C GLN A 200 2.59 -15.44 2.20
N PHE A 201 1.37 -15.01 1.89
CA PHE A 201 1.04 -13.63 1.58
C PHE A 201 0.91 -12.73 2.82
N ALA A 202 0.55 -13.26 4.00
CA ALA A 202 0.64 -12.53 5.26
C ALA A 202 2.11 -12.38 5.69
N GLY A 203 2.95 -13.38 5.44
CA GLY A 203 4.40 -13.27 5.56
C GLY A 203 5.01 -12.33 4.52
N GLN A 204 4.44 -12.29 3.30
CA GLN A 204 4.80 -11.36 2.23
C GLN A 204 4.05 -10.03 2.26
N ALA A 205 3.13 -9.77 3.19
CA ALA A 205 2.64 -8.41 3.43
C ALA A 205 3.78 -7.52 3.97
N GLY A 206 4.85 -8.13 4.48
CA GLY A 206 6.15 -7.51 4.70
C GLY A 206 7.14 -7.60 3.52
N ALA A 207 6.88 -8.42 2.49
CA ALA A 207 7.78 -8.66 1.34
C ALA A 207 7.28 -8.08 0.00
N GLN A 208 6.01 -7.68 -0.09
CA GLN A 208 5.50 -6.67 -1.01
C GLN A 208 5.47 -5.31 -0.32
N ALA A 209 6.56 -4.96 0.37
CA ALA A 209 6.94 -3.58 0.30
C ALA A 209 7.12 -3.30 -1.20
N ALA A 210 6.28 -2.45 -1.79
CA ALA A 210 6.80 -1.53 -2.80
C ALA A 210 8.19 -1.12 -2.31
N LYS A 211 9.25 -1.18 -3.13
CA LYS A 211 10.60 -0.79 -2.71
C LYS A 211 10.56 0.63 -2.11
N ILE A 212 10.25 0.71 -0.82
CA ILE A 212 10.06 1.89 0.01
C ILE A 212 11.18 1.68 1.02
N GLY A 213 12.30 2.33 0.76
CA GLY A 213 13.55 2.06 1.45
C GLY A 213 14.65 1.54 0.54
N GLY A 214 15.81 1.31 1.14
CA GLY A 214 17.06 0.97 0.46
C GLY A 214 18.03 2.16 0.42
N LEU A 215 19.18 1.93 -0.18
CA LEU A 215 20.31 2.88 -0.20
C LEU A 215 19.92 4.27 -0.73
N LYS A 216 18.98 4.32 -1.69
CA LYS A 216 18.49 5.59 -2.27
C LYS A 216 17.61 6.37 -1.30
N ALA A 217 16.69 5.71 -0.60
CA ALA A 217 15.87 6.38 0.42
C ALA A 217 16.72 6.79 1.63
N ALA A 218 17.71 5.97 2.00
CA ALA A 218 18.68 6.34 3.04
C ALA A 218 19.47 7.59 2.62
N ALA A 219 20.01 7.63 1.40
CA ALA A 219 20.70 8.81 0.88
C ALA A 219 19.80 10.06 0.81
N GLU A 220 18.55 9.92 0.36
CA GLU A 220 17.58 11.02 0.37
C GLU A 220 17.31 11.54 1.79
N ILE A 221 17.17 10.67 2.79
CA ILE A 221 17.01 11.08 4.19
C ILE A 221 18.27 11.78 4.70
N MET A 222 19.45 11.21 4.43
CA MET A 222 20.74 11.77 4.86
C MET A 222 20.98 13.17 4.27
N ASN A 223 20.53 13.43 3.04
CA ASN A 223 20.60 14.75 2.40
C ASN A 223 19.78 15.85 3.13
N TYR A 224 18.80 15.49 3.97
CA TYR A 224 18.00 16.44 4.75
C TYR A 224 18.40 16.51 6.23
N LEU A 225 19.37 15.71 6.68
CA LEU A 225 19.86 15.76 8.05
C LEU A 225 20.85 16.91 8.22
N ASP A 226 20.91 17.48 9.42
CA ASP A 226 21.94 18.45 9.77
C ASP A 226 23.33 17.77 9.69
N ASN A 227 24.32 18.46 9.12
CA ASN A 227 25.67 17.93 8.86
C ASN A 227 26.33 17.23 10.06
N ASN A 228 26.05 17.70 11.28
CA ASN A 228 26.59 17.09 12.50
C ASN A 228 25.97 15.71 12.80
N VAL A 229 24.68 15.53 12.49
CA VAL A 229 23.96 14.26 12.69
C VAL A 229 24.27 13.29 11.54
N GLU A 230 24.35 13.82 10.32
CA GLU A 230 24.73 13.08 9.11
C GLU A 230 26.14 12.47 9.22
N GLY A 231 27.14 13.26 9.59
CA GLY A 231 28.52 12.78 9.74
C GLY A 231 28.67 11.67 10.78
N ILE A 232 28.04 11.83 11.95
CA ILE A 232 28.06 10.81 13.01
C ILE A 232 27.35 9.52 12.55
N LEU A 233 26.23 9.62 11.82
CA LEU A 233 25.55 8.45 11.27
C LEU A 233 26.39 7.75 10.21
N MET A 234 27.03 8.50 9.30
CA MET A 234 27.87 7.94 8.24
C MET A 234 29.08 7.18 8.80
N GLU A 235 29.73 7.71 9.84
CA GLU A 235 30.84 7.04 10.52
C GLU A 235 30.37 5.71 11.16
N GLN A 236 29.24 5.73 11.86
CA GLN A 236 28.65 4.53 12.47
C GLN A 236 28.21 3.49 11.44
N ILE A 237 27.69 3.92 10.28
CA ILE A 237 27.33 3.02 9.18
C ILE A 237 28.60 2.41 8.59
N ARG A 238 29.66 3.21 8.37
CA ARG A 238 30.95 2.73 7.83
C ARG A 238 31.63 1.72 8.76
N ASP A 239 31.54 1.92 10.07
CA ASP A 239 32.06 0.97 11.07
C ASP A 239 31.34 -0.38 11.06
N GLN A 240 30.06 -0.41 10.69
CA GLN A 240 29.28 -1.65 10.57
C GLN A 240 29.39 -2.30 9.18
N ASP A 241 29.35 -1.49 8.13
CA ASP A 241 29.30 -1.92 6.73
C ASP A 241 29.87 -0.83 5.81
N GLU A 242 31.15 -0.99 5.46
CA GLU A 242 31.90 -0.06 4.59
C GLU A 242 31.32 0.02 3.16
N ASP A 243 30.82 -1.10 2.64
CA ASP A 243 30.23 -1.17 1.31
C ASP A 243 28.89 -0.42 1.27
N MET A 244 28.07 -0.56 2.31
CA MET A 244 26.80 0.17 2.46
C MET A 244 27.03 1.67 2.61
N ALA A 245 27.99 2.08 3.44
CA ALA A 245 28.34 3.49 3.61
C ALA A 245 28.76 4.10 2.26
N THR A 246 29.64 3.42 1.51
CA THR A 246 30.08 3.88 0.18
C THR A 246 28.89 4.05 -0.76
N GLN A 247 27.97 3.08 -0.80
CA GLN A 247 26.81 3.13 -1.68
C GLN A 247 25.80 4.22 -1.30
N ILE A 248 25.61 4.51 -0.01
CA ILE A 248 24.76 5.62 0.44
C ILE A 248 25.41 6.95 0.09
N GLN A 249 26.71 7.10 0.36
CA GLN A 249 27.47 8.32 0.06
C GLN A 249 27.50 8.64 -1.44
N ASP A 250 27.56 7.63 -2.30
CA ASP A 250 27.48 7.80 -3.75
C ASP A 250 26.08 8.26 -4.22
N LEU A 251 25.02 7.89 -3.49
CA LEU A 251 23.64 8.28 -3.80
C LEU A 251 23.27 9.64 -3.21
N MET A 252 23.97 10.11 -2.17
CA MET A 252 23.78 11.44 -1.58
C MET A 252 24.27 12.55 -2.50
N PHE A 253 25.34 12.30 -3.26
CA PHE A 253 25.95 13.27 -4.16
C PHE A 253 25.33 13.19 -5.56
N VAL A 254 24.23 13.90 -5.76
CA VAL A 254 23.48 13.96 -7.02
C VAL A 254 24.11 14.99 -7.96
N PHE A 255 24.09 14.72 -9.27
CA PHE A 255 24.60 15.62 -10.31
C PHE A 255 24.05 17.06 -10.22
N GLU A 256 22.79 17.20 -9.81
CA GLU A 256 22.13 18.49 -9.59
C GLU A 256 22.80 19.33 -8.49
N ASN A 257 23.43 18.70 -7.48
CA ASN A 257 24.11 19.40 -6.38
C ASN A 257 25.34 20.20 -6.86
N LEU A 258 25.82 19.96 -8.09
CA LEU A 258 26.85 20.81 -8.70
C LEU A 258 26.42 22.29 -8.80
N VAL A 259 25.13 22.59 -8.74
CA VAL A 259 24.65 23.98 -8.77
C VAL A 259 25.14 24.79 -7.55
N GLU A 260 25.34 24.12 -6.41
CA GLU A 260 25.75 24.72 -5.14
C GLU A 260 27.27 24.95 -5.06
N VAL A 261 28.03 24.30 -5.94
CA VAL A 261 29.47 24.50 -6.05
C VAL A 261 29.77 25.95 -6.46
N ASP A 262 30.81 26.51 -5.86
CA ASP A 262 31.22 27.87 -6.12
C ASP A 262 31.72 28.04 -7.58
N ASP A 263 31.70 29.27 -8.09
CA ASP A 263 32.07 29.53 -9.48
C ASP A 263 33.53 29.12 -9.78
N GLN A 264 34.45 29.20 -8.80
CA GLN A 264 35.83 28.75 -9.02
C GLN A 264 35.92 27.22 -9.08
N GLY A 265 35.19 26.51 -8.22
CA GLY A 265 35.11 25.05 -8.25
C GLY A 265 34.59 24.53 -9.59
N ILE A 266 33.49 25.10 -10.11
CA ILE A 266 32.98 24.75 -11.44
C ILE A 266 34.00 25.02 -12.54
N GLN A 267 34.71 26.15 -12.51
CA GLN A 267 35.72 26.45 -13.52
C GLN A 267 36.89 25.47 -13.53
N LYS A 268 37.27 24.93 -12.36
CA LYS A 268 38.29 23.88 -12.27
C LYS A 268 37.75 22.57 -12.81
N LEU A 269 36.55 22.18 -12.40
CA LEU A 269 35.89 20.95 -12.87
C LEU A 269 35.79 20.92 -14.39
N LEU A 270 35.39 22.03 -15.02
CA LEU A 270 35.27 22.15 -16.48
C LEU A 270 36.59 21.98 -17.24
N ARG A 271 37.76 22.08 -16.59
CA ARG A 271 39.07 21.84 -17.24
C ARG A 271 39.43 20.36 -17.30
N ASP A 272 38.96 19.59 -16.32
CA ASP A 272 39.31 18.18 -16.16
C ASP A 272 38.28 17.24 -16.77
N VAL A 273 37.07 17.75 -17.04
CA VAL A 273 35.99 16.99 -17.70
C VAL A 273 36.18 17.00 -19.24
N PRO A 274 36.19 15.82 -19.90
CA PRO A 274 36.19 15.74 -21.36
C PRO A 274 34.95 16.38 -21.99
N GLN A 275 35.14 17.06 -23.12
CA GLN A 275 34.08 17.82 -23.78
C GLN A 275 32.88 16.94 -24.20
N ASP A 276 33.13 15.72 -24.66
CA ASP A 276 32.09 14.78 -25.10
C ASP A 276 31.28 14.19 -23.93
N VAL A 277 31.90 14.06 -22.75
CA VAL A 277 31.24 13.66 -21.50
C VAL A 277 30.37 14.82 -21.00
N LEU A 278 30.92 16.04 -20.99
CA LEU A 278 30.20 17.24 -20.57
C LEU A 278 28.94 17.48 -21.42
N GLN A 279 29.04 17.38 -22.75
CA GLN A 279 27.88 17.57 -23.63
C GLN A 279 26.76 16.55 -23.34
N ARG A 280 27.12 15.27 -23.14
CA ARG A 280 26.15 14.20 -22.85
C ARG A 280 25.48 14.40 -21.48
N ALA A 281 26.25 14.78 -20.46
CA ALA A 281 25.72 15.04 -19.13
C ALA A 281 24.78 16.26 -19.10
N LEU A 282 25.14 17.34 -19.79
CA LEU A 282 24.32 18.56 -19.87
C LEU A 282 23.02 18.37 -20.65
N LYS A 283 22.93 17.37 -21.54
CA LYS A 283 21.68 17.06 -22.25
C LYS A 283 20.54 16.65 -21.31
N GLY A 284 20.86 16.00 -20.19
CA GLY A 284 19.90 15.60 -19.16
C GLY A 284 19.94 16.45 -17.89
N ALA A 285 20.63 17.59 -17.91
CA ALA A 285 20.73 18.49 -16.77
C ALA A 285 19.54 19.46 -16.71
N ASP A 286 19.16 19.86 -15.50
CA ASP A 286 18.23 20.94 -15.24
C ASP A 286 18.75 22.29 -15.80
N ASP A 287 17.82 23.22 -16.03
CA ASP A 287 18.14 24.52 -16.62
C ASP A 287 19.06 25.34 -15.71
N SER A 288 18.89 25.25 -14.38
CA SER A 288 19.75 25.94 -13.39
C SER A 288 21.20 25.50 -13.47
N LEU A 289 21.47 24.19 -13.48
CA LEU A 289 22.82 23.68 -13.59
C LEU A 289 23.45 24.00 -14.96
N ARG A 290 22.67 23.90 -16.05
CA ARG A 290 23.14 24.29 -17.39
C ARG A 290 23.57 25.76 -17.42
N GLU A 291 22.76 26.66 -16.90
CA GLU A 291 23.10 28.08 -16.83
C GLU A 291 24.34 28.34 -15.97
N LYS A 292 24.44 27.68 -14.81
CA LYS A 292 25.62 27.75 -13.94
C LYS A 292 26.90 27.30 -14.66
N VAL A 293 26.84 26.21 -15.42
CA VAL A 293 27.95 25.72 -16.23
C VAL A 293 28.31 26.71 -17.33
N PHE A 294 27.33 27.18 -18.12
CA PHE A 294 27.57 28.14 -19.19
C PHE A 294 28.12 29.47 -18.70
N LYS A 295 27.67 29.96 -17.54
CA LYS A 295 28.17 31.18 -16.89
C LYS A 295 29.66 31.08 -16.55
N ASN A 296 30.13 29.89 -16.24
CA ASN A 296 31.52 29.62 -15.87
C ASN A 296 32.42 29.24 -17.07
N MET A 297 31.87 29.27 -18.29
CA MET A 297 32.62 29.13 -19.54
C MET A 297 32.91 30.48 -20.18
N SER A 298 33.87 30.52 -21.11
CA SER A 298 34.00 31.68 -21.99
C SER A 298 32.79 31.78 -22.92
N LYS A 299 32.37 33.01 -23.31
CA LYS A 299 31.20 33.23 -24.18
C LYS A 299 31.19 32.34 -25.42
N ARG A 300 32.33 32.24 -26.11
CA ARG A 300 32.50 31.42 -27.31
C ARG A 300 32.34 29.91 -27.02
N ALA A 301 32.86 29.44 -25.89
CA ALA A 301 32.76 28.04 -25.51
C ALA A 301 31.34 27.65 -25.07
N ALA A 302 30.65 28.55 -24.36
CA ALA A 302 29.24 28.37 -24.00
C ALA A 302 28.33 28.33 -25.24
N GLU A 303 28.54 29.23 -26.20
CA GLU A 303 27.80 29.24 -27.49
C GLU A 303 28.02 27.93 -28.26
N MET A 304 29.28 27.52 -28.44
CA MET A 304 29.62 26.28 -29.12
C MET A 304 29.00 25.05 -28.43
N MET A 305 29.03 25.01 -27.10
CA MET A 305 28.43 23.89 -26.36
C MET A 305 26.90 23.84 -26.46
N ARG A 306 26.23 25.00 -26.53
CA ARG A 306 24.77 25.04 -26.78
C ARG A 306 24.44 24.49 -28.15
N ASP A 307 25.16 24.95 -29.18
CA ASP A 307 24.98 24.47 -30.55
C ASP A 307 25.23 22.96 -30.66
N ASP A 308 26.28 22.45 -29.99
CA ASP A 308 26.61 21.02 -29.96
C ASP A 308 25.48 20.20 -29.29
N ILE A 309 24.93 20.66 -28.16
CA ILE A 309 23.85 19.99 -27.42
C ILE A 309 22.54 20.01 -28.24
N GLU A 310 22.27 21.06 -29.00
CA GLU A 310 21.11 21.15 -29.90
C GLU A 310 21.26 20.25 -31.12
N ALA A 311 22.46 20.17 -31.69
CA ALA A 311 22.78 19.31 -32.84
C ALA A 311 22.87 17.82 -32.47
N MET A 312 22.94 17.48 -31.18
CA MET A 312 23.03 16.10 -30.73
C MET A 312 21.79 15.27 -31.08
N PRO A 313 21.97 14.05 -31.63
CA PRO A 313 20.88 13.11 -31.82
C PRO A 313 20.32 12.64 -30.47
N PRO A 314 19.13 12.00 -30.43
CA PRO A 314 18.58 11.44 -29.21
C PRO A 314 19.57 10.48 -28.53
N VAL A 315 19.93 10.78 -27.28
CA VAL A 315 20.85 10.00 -26.46
C VAL A 315 20.05 9.12 -25.51
N ARG A 316 20.53 7.92 -25.20
CA ARG A 316 19.86 7.04 -24.23
C ARG A 316 20.07 7.59 -22.82
N VAL A 317 19.04 7.47 -21.97
CA VAL A 317 19.12 7.90 -20.56
C VAL A 317 20.32 7.27 -19.84
N ALA A 318 20.60 5.99 -20.09
CA ALA A 318 21.74 5.29 -19.50
C ALA A 318 23.11 5.91 -19.88
N ASP A 319 23.25 6.46 -21.10
CA ASP A 319 24.49 7.10 -21.54
C ASP A 319 24.66 8.49 -20.89
N VAL A 320 23.54 9.16 -20.61
CA VAL A 320 23.52 10.43 -19.86
C VAL A 320 23.90 10.19 -18.40
N GLU A 321 23.30 9.19 -17.74
CA GLU A 321 23.61 8.81 -16.36
C GLU A 321 25.08 8.38 -16.21
N ALA A 322 25.63 7.65 -17.19
CA ALA A 322 27.04 7.27 -17.20
C ALA A 322 27.95 8.49 -17.27
N ALA A 323 27.64 9.46 -18.15
CA ALA A 323 28.39 10.71 -18.26
C ALA A 323 28.29 11.57 -16.99
N GLN A 324 27.12 11.66 -16.38
CA GLN A 324 26.93 12.35 -15.10
C GLN A 324 27.75 11.70 -13.98
N LYS A 325 27.76 10.36 -13.91
CA LYS A 325 28.56 9.62 -12.93
C LYS A 325 30.07 9.84 -13.10
N GLU A 326 30.55 9.92 -14.34
CA GLU A 326 31.95 10.23 -14.63
C GLU A 326 32.35 11.62 -14.14
N ILE A 327 31.50 12.63 -14.38
CA ILE A 327 31.73 14.00 -13.90
C ILE A 327 31.72 14.05 -12.35
N LEU A 328 30.78 13.35 -11.72
CA LEU A 328 30.71 13.25 -10.25
C LEU A 328 31.97 12.59 -9.66
N ALA A 329 32.52 11.57 -10.33
CA ALA A 329 33.77 10.93 -9.90
C ALA A 329 34.98 11.87 -10.00
N ILE A 330 35.02 12.73 -11.02
CA ILE A 330 36.05 13.77 -11.15
C ILE A 330 35.86 14.82 -10.04
N ALA A 331 34.63 15.31 -9.85
CA ALA A 331 34.32 16.30 -8.81
C ALA A 331 34.68 15.80 -7.41
N ARG A 332 34.39 14.53 -7.08
CA ARG A 332 34.79 13.92 -5.80
C ARG A 332 36.30 13.88 -5.63
N ARG A 333 37.04 13.42 -6.64
CA ARG A 333 38.51 13.38 -6.59
C ARG A 333 39.10 14.78 -6.34
N MET A 334 38.50 15.81 -6.93
CA MET A 334 38.91 17.19 -6.72
C MET A 334 38.55 17.72 -5.33
N ALA A 335 37.41 17.28 -4.76
CA ALA A 335 37.04 17.58 -3.38
C ALA A 335 37.97 16.89 -2.37
N ASP A 336 38.29 15.60 -2.56
CA ASP A 336 39.25 14.87 -1.73
C ASP A 336 40.66 15.52 -1.77
N ALA A 337 41.00 16.18 -2.87
CA ALA A 337 42.23 16.96 -3.02
C ALA A 337 42.15 18.40 -2.46
N GLY A 338 40.99 18.83 -1.95
CA GLY A 338 40.73 20.17 -1.45
C GLY A 338 40.66 21.25 -2.53
N GLU A 339 40.48 20.86 -3.80
CA GLU A 339 40.44 21.80 -4.94
C GLU A 339 39.05 22.40 -5.19
N ILE A 340 37.99 21.67 -4.80
CA ILE A 340 36.58 22.07 -4.92
C ILE A 340 35.90 21.82 -3.57
N MET A 341 35.07 22.74 -3.12
CA MET A 341 34.17 22.49 -1.98
C MET A 341 32.81 22.03 -2.50
N LEU A 342 32.41 20.84 -2.08
CA LEU A 342 31.10 20.26 -2.38
C LEU A 342 30.22 20.41 -1.14
N SER A 343 29.07 21.06 -1.27
CA SER A 343 28.15 21.40 -0.18
C SER A 343 27.40 20.22 0.46
N GLY A 344 27.82 18.98 0.20
CA GLY A 344 27.17 17.76 0.72
C GLY A 344 28.15 16.61 0.98
N GLY A 345 29.43 16.91 1.20
CA GLY A 345 30.43 15.91 1.54
C GLY A 345 31.49 16.50 2.45
N ALA A 346 31.45 16.08 3.73
CA ALA A 346 32.55 16.09 4.68
C ALA A 346 33.58 17.22 4.53
N ASP A 347 33.29 18.38 5.13
CA ASP A 347 34.36 19.29 5.57
C ASP A 347 34.91 18.80 6.92
N GLU A 348 35.83 17.83 6.85
CA GLU A 348 36.84 17.67 7.90
C GLU A 348 37.84 18.82 7.79
N PHE A 349 37.64 19.87 8.57
CA PHE A 349 38.74 20.73 9.02
C PHE A 349 38.55 21.14 10.48
N LEU A 350 39.40 20.56 11.34
CA LEU A 350 39.93 21.19 12.55
C LEU A 350 41.45 21.03 12.58
#